data_AF-A0A1M6TFC1-F1
#
_entry.id   AF-A0A1M6TFC1-F1
#
_cell.length_a   1.000
_cell.length_b   1.000
_cell.length_c   1.000
_cell.angle_alpha   90.00
_cell.angle_beta   90.00
_cell.angle_gamma   90.00
#
_symmetry.space_group_name_H-M   'P 1'
#
loop_
_entity.id
_entity.type
_entity.pdbx_description
1 polymer ?
#
loop_
_entity_poly.entity_id
_entity_poly.type
_entity_poly.pdbx_seq_one_letter_code
_entity_poly.pdbx_strand_id
1 'polypeptide(L)'
;NPFAGRVICGHCGSVFGRKVWNSNDERFRRIVWRCNNKYKVKGKKGCENKHIDDKVLYQAFVNTFNAILESKDYFMEKWKDGLKSENALVKYKSKQFIEILENAKSIEKFDMDLFFSIAQKMTVFEGDKIIVSLLDGTEVEVVIE
;
A
#
# COMPACT_ATOMS: atom_id res chain seq x y z
N ASN A 1 -8.72 -9.72 5.01
CA ASN A 1 -7.77 -9.44 3.91
C ASN A 1 -7.09 -8.10 4.23
N PRO A 2 -5.75 -8.01 4.18
CA PRO A 2 -4.98 -6.86 4.69
C PRO A 2 -5.28 -5.53 4.00
N PHE A 3 -5.75 -5.58 2.75
CA PHE A 3 -5.99 -4.41 1.91
C PHE A 3 -7.38 -3.80 2.05
N ALA A 4 -8.30 -4.47 2.76
CA ALA A 4 -9.66 -4.00 2.93
C ALA A 4 -9.68 -2.62 3.64
N GLY A 5 -10.30 -1.62 3.00
CA GLY A 5 -10.33 -0.25 3.52
C GLY A 5 -9.03 0.55 3.32
N ARG A 6 -7.95 -0.08 2.83
CA ARG A 6 -6.61 0.54 2.72
C ARG A 6 -6.16 0.77 1.29
N VAL A 7 -6.86 0.23 0.29
CA VAL A 7 -6.57 0.52 -1.12
C VAL A 7 -7.50 1.64 -1.59
N ILE A 8 -6.91 2.76 -1.99
CA ILE A 8 -7.61 4.01 -2.28
C ILE A 8 -7.49 4.35 -3.76
N CYS A 9 -8.56 4.88 -4.35
CA CYS A 9 -8.57 5.34 -5.72
C CYS A 9 -7.89 6.71 -5.84
N GLY A 10 -6.80 6.77 -6.59
CA GLY A 10 -6.11 8.02 -6.90
C GLY A 10 -6.92 9.04 -7.72
N HIS A 11 -7.99 8.60 -8.41
CA HIS A 11 -8.80 9.50 -9.25
C HIS A 11 -9.96 10.17 -8.48
N CYS A 12 -10.58 9.46 -7.54
CA CYS A 12 -11.80 9.94 -6.88
C CYS A 12 -11.79 9.78 -5.36
N GLY A 13 -10.67 9.37 -4.76
CA GLY A 13 -10.51 9.17 -3.31
C GLY A 13 -11.32 8.02 -2.70
N SER A 14 -12.21 7.38 -3.45
CA SER A 14 -13.01 6.26 -2.97
C SER A 14 -12.19 4.99 -2.77
N VAL A 15 -12.60 4.14 -1.84
CA VAL A 15 -11.94 2.85 -1.57
C VAL A 15 -12.12 1.87 -2.74
N PHE A 16 -11.06 1.11 -3.07
CA PHE A 16 -11.15 -0.07 -3.92
C PHE A 16 -11.78 -1.24 -3.17
N GLY A 17 -12.65 -1.99 -3.84
CA GLY A 17 -13.21 -3.24 -3.31
C GLY A 17 -12.64 -4.45 -4.03
N ARG A 18 -12.35 -5.50 -3.27
CA ARG A 18 -12.02 -6.83 -3.79
C ARG A 18 -13.20 -7.42 -4.56
N LYS A 19 -12.95 -7.94 -5.76
CA LYS A 19 -13.91 -8.61 -6.64
C LYS A 19 -13.33 -9.95 -7.10
N VAL A 20 -14.19 -10.93 -7.30
CA VAL A 20 -13.82 -12.20 -7.94
C VAL A 20 -14.36 -12.17 -9.36
N TRP A 21 -13.50 -12.36 -10.35
CA TRP A 21 -13.87 -12.48 -11.75
C TRP A 21 -13.74 -13.94 -12.18
N ASN A 22 -14.59 -14.35 -13.13
CA ASN A 22 -14.70 -15.73 -13.62
C ASN A 22 -14.90 -16.73 -12.48
N SER A 23 -15.84 -16.47 -11.58
CA SER A 23 -16.05 -17.28 -10.37
C SER A 23 -16.43 -18.74 -10.64
N ASN A 24 -16.93 -19.04 -11.85
CA ASN A 24 -17.49 -20.34 -12.19
C ASN A 24 -16.48 -21.29 -12.88
N ASP A 25 -15.32 -20.78 -13.32
CA ASP A 25 -14.22 -21.61 -13.86
C ASP A 25 -12.96 -21.36 -13.04
N GLU A 26 -12.56 -22.37 -12.25
CA GLU A 26 -11.41 -22.28 -11.37
C GLU A 26 -10.10 -21.98 -12.12
N ARG A 27 -9.98 -22.41 -13.37
CA ARG A 27 -8.78 -22.17 -14.20
C ARG A 27 -8.60 -20.69 -14.56
N PHE A 28 -9.70 -19.95 -14.62
CA PHE A 28 -9.69 -18.53 -15.00
C PHE A 28 -10.10 -17.61 -13.85
N ARG A 29 -10.34 -18.16 -12.66
CA ARG A 29 -10.73 -17.42 -11.47
C ARG A 29 -9.63 -16.43 -11.09
N ARG A 30 -9.97 -15.15 -11.03
CA ARG A 30 -9.04 -14.06 -10.67
C ARG A 30 -9.62 -13.19 -9.57
N ILE A 31 -8.72 -12.67 -8.74
CA ILE A 31 -9.07 -11.70 -7.71
C ILE A 31 -8.50 -10.37 -8.17
N VAL A 32 -9.39 -9.39 -8.30
CA VAL A 32 -9.04 -8.04 -8.70
C VAL A 32 -9.57 -7.04 -7.67
N TRP A 33 -8.92 -5.90 -7.58
CA TRP A 33 -9.39 -4.75 -6.82
C TRP A 33 -9.84 -3.67 -7.79
N ARG A 34 -11.03 -3.11 -7.54
CA ARG A 34 -11.60 -2.08 -8.40
C ARG A 34 -12.23 -1.00 -7.56
N CYS A 35 -12.07 0.26 -7.97
CA CYS A 35 -12.75 1.40 -7.34
C CYS A 35 -14.25 1.11 -7.16
N ASN A 36 -14.74 1.22 -5.92
CA ASN A 36 -16.16 0.98 -5.62
C ASN A 36 -17.09 2.03 -6.23
N ASN A 37 -16.59 3.24 -6.51
CA ASN A 37 -17.37 4.29 -7.15
C ASN A 37 -17.58 4.08 -8.65
N LYS A 38 -16.79 3.20 -9.30
CA LYS A 38 -16.79 3.03 -10.76
C LYS A 38 -18.15 2.67 -11.34
N TYR A 39 -18.90 1.79 -10.67
CA TYR A 39 -20.23 1.37 -11.10
C TYR A 39 -21.24 1.41 -9.93
N LYS A 40 -21.08 2.40 -9.04
CA LYS A 40 -21.96 2.56 -7.88
C LYS A 40 -23.42 2.77 -8.28
N VAL A 41 -23.65 3.47 -9.39
CA VAL A 41 -24.98 3.66 -9.99
C VAL A 41 -25.06 2.83 -11.27
N LYS A 42 -26.09 1.99 -11.39
CA LYS A 42 -26.30 1.13 -12.56
C LYS A 42 -26.35 1.96 -13.84
N GLY A 43 -25.59 1.54 -14.85
CA GLY A 43 -25.52 2.22 -16.16
C GLY A 43 -24.68 3.50 -16.17
N LYS A 44 -24.10 3.93 -15.04
CA LYS A 44 -23.23 5.11 -14.98
C LYS A 44 -21.81 4.72 -14.56
N LYS A 45 -20.83 5.17 -15.33
CA LYS A 45 -19.41 5.03 -15.00
C LYS A 45 -18.98 6.23 -14.15
N GLY A 46 -18.84 6.02 -12.84
CA GLY A 46 -18.52 7.09 -11.87
C GLY A 46 -17.02 7.32 -11.64
N CYS A 47 -16.16 6.47 -12.21
CA CYS A 47 -14.71 6.61 -12.10
C CYS A 47 -14.02 5.92 -13.28
N GLU A 48 -12.99 6.57 -13.83
CA GLU A 48 -12.23 6.06 -14.98
C GLU A 48 -11.15 5.05 -14.57
N ASN A 49 -10.66 5.13 -13.33
CA ASN A 49 -9.56 4.31 -12.83
C ASN A 49 -9.75 2.80 -13.10
N LYS A 50 -8.66 2.11 -13.46
CA LYS A 50 -8.67 0.70 -13.84
C LYS A 50 -8.74 -0.21 -12.60
N HIS A 51 -8.87 -1.50 -12.87
CA HIS A 51 -8.73 -2.52 -11.82
C HIS A 51 -7.25 -2.84 -11.66
N ILE A 52 -6.92 -3.47 -10.54
CA ILE A 52 -5.57 -3.98 -10.27
C ILE A 52 -5.66 -5.42 -9.77
N ASP A 53 -4.74 -6.27 -10.19
CA ASP A 53 -4.69 -7.66 -9.73
C ASP A 53 -4.26 -7.72 -8.25
N ASP A 54 -4.86 -8.64 -7.49
CA ASP A 54 -4.59 -8.82 -6.05
C ASP A 54 -3.09 -9.01 -5.78
N LYS A 55 -2.42 -9.80 -6.61
CA LYS A 55 -0.97 -10.09 -6.51
C LYS A 55 -0.10 -8.84 -6.62
N VAL A 56 -0.52 -7.85 -7.41
CA VAL A 56 0.27 -6.62 -7.62
C VAL A 56 0.31 -5.79 -6.34
N LEU A 57 -0.78 -5.75 -5.56
CA LEU A 57 -0.78 -5.06 -4.27
C LEU A 57 0.18 -5.71 -3.27
N TYR A 58 0.22 -7.04 -3.24
CA TYR A 58 1.18 -7.77 -2.41
C TYR A 58 2.63 -7.46 -2.82
N GLN A 59 2.92 -7.53 -4.12
CA GLN A 59 4.26 -7.25 -4.64
C GLN A 59 4.67 -5.79 -4.42
N ALA A 60 3.75 -4.84 -4.59
CA ALA A 60 4.05 -3.43 -4.39
C ALA A 60 4.50 -3.12 -2.96
N PHE A 61 3.91 -3.77 -1.95
CA PHE A 61 4.39 -3.63 -0.57
C PHE A 61 5.78 -4.26 -0.37
N VAL A 62 6.01 -5.46 -0.91
CA VAL A 62 7.33 -6.12 -0.87
C VAL A 62 8.41 -5.21 -1.45
N ASN A 63 8.16 -4.66 -2.64
CA ASN A 63 9.06 -3.73 -3.32
C ASN A 63 9.28 -2.46 -2.50
N THR A 64 8.22 -1.89 -1.94
CA THR A 64 8.30 -0.68 -1.07
C THR A 64 9.19 -0.94 0.14
N PHE A 65 8.99 -2.06 0.84
CA PHE A 65 9.77 -2.37 2.03
C PHE A 65 11.24 -2.62 1.70
N ASN A 66 11.52 -3.34 0.61
CA ASN A 66 12.90 -3.58 0.19
C ASN A 66 13.59 -2.27 -0.26
N ALA A 67 12.89 -1.36 -0.95
CA ALA A 67 13.42 -0.03 -1.28
C ALA A 67 13.72 0.82 -0.04
N ILE A 68 12.89 0.73 1.00
CA ILE A 68 13.16 1.37 2.30
C ILE A 68 14.44 0.82 2.93
N LEU A 69 14.68 -0.50 2.84
CA LEU A 69 15.90 -1.12 3.36
C LEU A 69 17.15 -0.80 2.54
N GLU A 70 17.04 -0.69 1.22
CA GLU A 70 18.13 -0.24 0.36
C GLU A 70 18.55 1.19 0.72
N SER A 71 17.59 2.03 1.13
CA SER A 71 17.81 3.40 1.61
C SER A 71 17.81 3.51 3.14
N LYS A 72 18.18 2.44 3.86
CA LYS A 72 18.04 2.35 5.32
C LYS A 72 18.67 3.53 6.07
N ASP A 73 19.86 3.96 5.67
CA ASP A 73 20.56 5.06 6.36
C ASP A 73 19.76 6.38 6.32
N TYR A 74 19.18 6.71 5.16
CA TYR A 74 18.32 7.88 5.00
C TYR A 74 17.09 7.81 5.92
N PHE A 75 16.40 6.66 5.95
CA PHE A 75 15.22 6.48 6.80
C PHE A 75 15.56 6.50 8.29
N MET A 76 16.69 5.89 8.68
CA MET A 76 17.18 5.90 10.06
C MET A 76 17.51 7.31 10.53
N GLU A 77 18.16 8.13 9.70
CA GLU A 77 18.44 9.54 10.02
C GLU A 77 17.14 10.34 10.17
N LYS A 78 16.24 10.23 9.18
CA LYS A 78 14.92 10.87 9.21
C LYS A 78 14.15 10.56 10.50
N TRP A 79 14.10 9.29 10.91
CA TRP A 79 13.36 8.91 12.11
C TRP A 79 14.09 9.28 13.40
N LYS A 80 15.44 9.29 13.42
CA LYS A 80 16.19 9.83 14.56
C LYS A 80 15.89 11.31 14.78
N ASP A 81 15.70 12.09 13.72
CA ASP A 81 15.25 13.48 13.84
C ASP A 81 13.80 13.58 14.32
N GLY A 82 12.93 12.66 13.89
CA GLY A 82 11.57 12.54 14.41
C GLY A 82 11.50 12.31 15.93
N LEU A 83 12.51 11.66 16.55
CA LEU A 83 12.60 11.51 18.01
C LEU A 83 12.77 12.84 18.75
N LYS A 84 13.27 13.88 18.07
CA LYS A 84 13.48 15.23 18.62
C LYS A 84 12.23 16.11 18.49
N SER A 85 11.22 15.68 17.72
CA SER A 85 10.00 16.47 17.45
C SER A 85 9.13 16.65 18.69
N GLU A 86 8.64 17.85 19.02
CA GLU A 86 7.72 18.06 20.16
C GLU A 86 6.40 17.29 20.08
N ASN A 87 6.04 16.75 18.91
CA ASN A 87 4.85 15.93 18.74
C ASN A 87 5.06 14.50 19.25
N ALA A 88 4.36 14.13 20.33
CA ALA A 88 4.46 12.81 20.95
C ALA A 88 4.14 11.64 20.00
N LEU A 89 3.21 11.81 19.06
CA LEU A 89 2.87 10.78 18.07
C LEU A 89 4.02 10.58 17.07
N VAL A 90 4.69 11.66 16.67
CA VAL A 90 5.86 11.60 15.79
C VAL A 90 7.00 10.86 16.50
N LYS A 91 7.33 11.22 17.75
CA LYS A 91 8.36 10.52 18.53
C LYS A 91 8.06 9.02 18.64
N TYR A 92 6.82 8.67 19.01
CA TYR A 92 6.39 7.28 19.15
C TYR A 92 6.54 6.50 17.84
N LYS A 93 6.06 7.06 16.71
CA LYS A 93 6.15 6.38 15.42
C LYS A 93 7.57 6.26 14.89
N SER A 94 8.39 7.29 15.04
CA SER A 94 9.80 7.23 14.70
C SER A 94 10.53 6.13 15.48
N LYS A 95 10.26 6.00 16.79
CA LYS A 95 10.84 4.92 17.60
C LYS A 95 10.42 3.54 17.09
N GLN A 96 9.13 3.32 16.82
CA GLN A 96 8.65 2.04 16.28
C GLN A 96 9.31 1.70 14.94
N PHE A 97 9.46 2.68 14.05
CA PHE A 97 10.03 2.46 12.71
C PHE A 97 11.52 2.11 12.78
N ILE A 98 12.27 2.79 13.67
CA ILE A 98 13.67 2.44 13.96
C ILE A 98 13.78 0.98 14.44
N GLU A 99 12.98 0.59 15.44
CA GLU A 99 12.98 -0.79 15.98
C GLU A 99 12.69 -1.84 14.90
N ILE A 100 11.77 -1.55 13.97
CA ILE A 100 11.46 -2.44 12.85
C ILE A 100 12.66 -2.57 11.91
N LEU A 101 13.33 -1.47 11.55
CA LEU A 101 14.41 -1.50 10.57
C LEU A 101 15.76 -1.97 11.12
N GLU A 102 16.02 -1.85 12.43
CA GLU A 102 17.32 -2.16 13.04
C GLU A 102 17.86 -3.52 12.60
N ASN A 103 17.04 -4.57 12.66
CA ASN A 103 17.40 -5.94 12.32
C ASN A 103 16.63 -6.49 11.09
N ALA A 104 15.91 -5.63 10.38
CA ALA A 104 15.17 -6.03 9.20
C ALA A 104 16.09 -6.50 8.07
N LYS A 105 15.58 -7.47 7.30
CA LYS A 105 16.16 -7.96 6.06
C LYS A 105 15.13 -7.84 4.95
N SER A 106 15.59 -7.83 3.70
CA SER A 106 14.71 -7.88 2.54
C SER A 106 13.75 -9.05 2.63
N ILE A 107 12.51 -8.83 2.23
CA ILE A 107 11.47 -9.86 2.21
C ILE A 107 11.19 -10.30 0.76
N GLU A 108 10.95 -11.58 0.57
CA GLU A 108 10.55 -12.14 -0.74
C GLU A 108 9.03 -12.28 -0.87
N LYS A 109 8.33 -12.33 0.27
CA LYS A 109 6.89 -12.54 0.35
C LYS A 109 6.28 -11.48 1.26
N PHE A 110 5.02 -11.16 0.99
CA PHE A 110 4.28 -10.22 1.80
C PHE A 110 4.13 -10.72 3.24
N ASP A 111 4.51 -9.86 4.18
CA ASP A 111 4.29 -10.05 5.60
C ASP A 111 3.18 -9.12 6.09
N MET A 112 2.15 -9.70 6.71
CA MET A 112 0.96 -8.97 7.11
C MET A 112 1.20 -8.07 8.33
N ASP A 113 1.99 -8.53 9.29
CA ASP A 113 2.27 -7.79 10.51
C ASP A 113 3.17 -6.59 10.19
N LEU A 114 4.15 -6.81 9.30
CA LEU A 114 5.00 -5.75 8.77
C LEU A 114 4.21 -4.73 7.94
N PHE A 115 3.26 -5.19 7.11
CA PHE A 115 2.37 -4.28 6.39
C PHE A 115 1.58 -3.39 7.34
N PHE A 116 1.01 -3.95 8.41
CA PHE A 116 0.25 -3.17 9.37
C PHE A 116 1.09 -2.28 10.27
N SER A 117 2.35 -2.64 10.51
CA SER A 117 3.26 -1.84 11.34
C SER A 117 3.85 -0.65 10.60
N ILE A 118 3.94 -0.70 9.26
CA ILE A 118 4.57 0.33 8.43
C ILE A 118 3.59 1.07 7.52
N ALA A 119 2.73 0.35 6.79
CA ALA A 119 1.91 0.95 5.74
C ALA A 119 0.56 1.47 6.27
N GLN A 120 0.22 2.70 5.90
CA GLN A 120 -1.08 3.29 6.17
C GLN A 120 -2.11 2.86 5.11
N LYS A 121 -1.80 3.14 3.84
CA LYS A 121 -2.69 2.93 2.68
C LYS A 121 -1.88 2.75 1.40
N MET A 122 -2.54 2.24 0.37
CA MET A 122 -2.02 2.13 -0.99
C MET A 122 -2.96 2.87 -1.94
N THR A 123 -2.48 3.88 -2.64
CA THR A 123 -3.27 4.69 -3.57
C THR A 123 -2.97 4.26 -5.00
N VAL A 124 -3.98 3.79 -5.73
CA VAL A 124 -3.84 3.22 -7.08
C VAL A 124 -4.28 4.26 -8.12
N PHE A 125 -3.44 4.53 -9.11
CA PHE A 125 -3.72 5.39 -10.27
C PHE A 125 -3.65 4.53 -11.53
N GLU A 126 -4.64 4.70 -12.41
CA GLU A 126 -4.76 4.08 -13.75
C GLU A 126 -4.44 2.58 -13.91
N GLY A 127 -4.28 1.83 -12.82
CA GLY A 127 -3.89 0.42 -12.77
C GLY A 127 -2.38 0.16 -12.93
N ASP A 128 -1.56 1.19 -13.12
CA ASP A 128 -0.13 1.12 -13.46
C ASP A 128 0.78 1.80 -12.43
N LYS A 129 0.22 2.66 -11.57
CA LYS A 129 0.96 3.34 -10.50
C LYS A 129 0.31 3.09 -9.15
N ILE A 130 1.13 2.72 -8.16
CA ILE A 130 0.74 2.67 -6.75
C ILE A 130 1.60 3.63 -5.95
N ILE A 131 0.97 4.42 -5.09
CA ILE A 131 1.67 5.15 -4.02
C ILE A 131 1.38 4.45 -2.70
N VAL A 132 2.42 3.95 -2.03
CA VAL A 132 2.32 3.40 -0.67
C VAL A 132 2.60 4.53 0.31
N SER A 133 1.57 4.94 1.05
CA SER A 133 1.73 5.91 2.13
C SER A 133 2.04 5.16 3.43
N LEU A 134 3.16 5.47 4.06
CA LEU A 134 3.59 4.92 5.34
C LEU A 134 2.88 5.64 6.51
N LEU A 135 2.89 5.02 7.70
CA LEU A 135 2.29 5.62 8.90
C LEU A 135 3.01 6.87 9.41
N ASP A 136 4.25 7.13 8.97
CA ASP A 136 4.98 8.37 9.25
C ASP A 136 4.69 9.50 8.23
N GLY A 137 3.83 9.23 7.24
CA GLY A 137 3.48 10.17 6.17
C GLY A 137 4.40 10.13 4.95
N THR A 138 5.43 9.27 4.92
CA THR A 138 6.22 9.05 3.70
C THR A 138 5.36 8.47 2.60
N GLU A 139 5.54 8.93 1.36
CA GLU A 139 4.93 8.34 0.18
C GLU A 139 6.02 7.70 -0.68
N VAL A 140 5.86 6.41 -0.99
CA VAL A 140 6.76 5.67 -1.88
C VAL A 140 5.99 5.30 -3.14
N GLU A 141 6.49 5.75 -4.28
CA GLU A 141 5.92 5.43 -5.59
C GLU A 141 6.45 4.09 -6.08
N VAL A 142 5.53 3.24 -6.53
CA VAL A 142 5.79 1.95 -7.16
C VAL A 142 5.16 1.95 -8.54
N VAL A 143 6.00 1.87 -9.57
CA VAL A 143 5.57 1.66 -10.95
C VAL A 143 5.33 0.16 -11.16
N ILE A 144 4.19 -0.18 -11.75
CA ILE A 144 3.83 -1.55 -12.08
C ILE A 144 4.22 -1.78 -13.55
N GLU A 145 5.13 -2.72 -13.80
CA GLU A 145 5.44 -3.23 -15.15
C GLU A 145 4.42 -4.30 -15.60
#